data_AF-A0A1Q7GEB6-F1
#
_entry.id   AF-A0A1Q7GEB6-F1
#
_cell.length_a   1.000
_cell.length_b   1.000
_cell.length_c   1.000
_cell.angle_alpha   90.00
_cell.angle_beta   90.00
_cell.angle_gamma   90.00
#
_symmetry.space_group_name_H-M   'P 1'
#
loop_
_entity.id
_entity.type
_entity.pdbx_description
1 polymer ?
#
loop_
_entity_poly.entity_id
_entity_poly.type
_entity_poly.pdbx_seq_one_letter_code
_entity_poly.pdbx_strand_id
1 'polypeptide(L)'
;MWPQLREALERYLAEHPPSRLLFPSYRTGEEAMLTDFRKRLDAVAVRAGWKPGEIRSKMFRHTYCAARLQTVDQGAPVSTYTVAREMGHGGEAMVRRVYGHLGQVRHRAEAVEYRVEQHAAKLGARLEALSRCGFGTTIGTTA
;
A
#
# COMPACT_ATOMS: atom_id res chain seq x y z
N MET A 1 6.00 11.47 -7.99
CA MET A 1 5.03 10.82 -7.07
C MET A 1 4.05 10.02 -7.90
N TRP A 2 3.71 8.80 -7.49
CA TRP A 2 2.78 7.95 -8.24
C TRP A 2 1.36 8.54 -8.28
N PRO A 3 0.64 8.47 -9.41
CA PRO A 3 -0.69 9.08 -9.53
C PRO A 3 -1.70 8.58 -8.49
N GLN A 4 -1.78 7.27 -8.27
CA GLN A 4 -2.71 6.70 -7.26
C GLN A 4 -2.35 7.13 -5.83
N LEU A 5 -1.06 7.23 -5.49
CA LEU A 5 -0.62 7.71 -4.18
C LEU A 5 -0.92 9.20 -4.01
N ARG A 6 -0.71 9.99 -5.06
CA ARG A 6 -1.07 11.42 -5.09
C ARG A 6 -2.54 11.62 -4.77
N GLU A 7 -3.41 10.94 -5.50
CA GLU A 7 -4.87 11.06 -5.33
C GLU A 7 -5.29 10.72 -3.90
N ALA A 8 -4.76 9.63 -3.34
CA ALA A 8 -5.04 9.22 -1.96
C ALA A 8 -4.58 10.25 -0.93
N LEU A 9 -3.38 10.83 -1.12
CA LEU A 9 -2.84 11.87 -0.24
C LEU A 9 -3.60 13.18 -0.36
N GLU A 10 -3.95 13.61 -1.57
CA GLU A 10 -4.73 14.83 -1.81
C GLU A 10 -6.11 14.74 -1.17
N ARG A 11 -6.80 13.60 -1.30
CA ARG A 11 -8.06 13.34 -0.59
C ARG A 11 -7.88 13.40 0.92
N TYR A 12 -6.87 12.71 1.46
CA TYR A 12 -6.60 12.70 2.89
C TYR A 12 -6.34 14.11 3.43
N LEU A 13 -5.53 14.91 2.74
CA LEU A 13 -5.21 16.29 3.13
C LEU A 13 -6.40 17.24 3.04
N ALA A 14 -7.36 16.98 2.15
CA ALA A 14 -8.59 17.75 2.06
C ALA A 14 -9.57 17.42 3.20
N GLU A 15 -9.59 16.16 3.66
CA GLU A 15 -10.51 15.67 4.69
C GLU A 15 -10.02 15.89 6.13
N HIS A 16 -8.70 16.08 6.32
CA HIS A 16 -8.09 16.16 7.65
C HIS A 16 -7.51 17.56 7.90
N PRO A 17 -7.70 18.12 9.11
CA PRO A 17 -7.12 19.41 9.44
C PRO A 17 -5.59 19.34 9.40
N PRO A 18 -4.90 20.43 9.01
CA PRO A 18 -3.44 20.49 9.10
C PRO A 18 -2.95 20.19 10.52
N SER A 19 -1.86 19.44 10.61
CA SER A 19 -1.18 19.13 11.88
C SER A 19 0.34 19.09 11.66
N ARG A 20 1.12 18.92 12.72
CA ARG A 20 2.59 18.92 12.62
C ARG A 20 3.12 17.68 11.90
N LEU A 21 2.41 16.55 11.99
CA LEU A 21 2.74 15.29 11.34
C LEU A 21 1.77 14.99 10.19
N LEU A 22 2.23 14.34 9.12
CA LEU A 22 1.35 13.96 8.01
C LEU A 22 0.27 12.96 8.46
N PHE A 23 0.64 12.00 9.31
CA PHE A 23 -0.25 10.99 9.88
C PHE A 23 -0.16 11.02 11.42
N PRO A 24 -0.88 11.94 12.08
CA PRO A 24 -0.84 12.06 13.52
C PRO A 24 -1.63 10.93 14.21
N SER A 25 -1.30 10.67 15.46
CA SER A 25 -2.09 9.82 16.36
C SER A 25 -2.48 10.60 17.60
N TYR A 26 -3.78 10.70 17.86
CA TYR A 26 -4.36 11.42 19.01
C TYR A 26 -4.88 10.49 20.12
N ARG A 27 -4.39 9.24 20.18
CA ARG A 27 -4.87 8.23 21.16
C ARG A 27 -4.69 8.69 22.62
N THR A 28 -3.69 9.50 22.90
CA THR A 28 -3.37 10.00 24.25
C THR A 28 -3.92 11.40 24.51
N GLY A 29 -4.77 11.93 23.61
CA GLY A 29 -5.28 13.30 23.67
C GLY A 29 -4.35 14.36 23.06
N GLU A 30 -3.07 14.05 22.89
CA GLU A 30 -2.07 14.92 22.26
C GLU A 30 -1.60 14.38 20.90
N GLU A 31 -1.10 15.27 20.04
CA GLU A 31 -0.53 14.89 18.75
C GLU A 31 0.79 14.11 18.92
N ALA A 32 0.76 12.82 18.61
CA ALA A 32 1.94 11.95 18.66
C ALA A 32 2.20 11.24 17.33
N MET A 33 3.45 10.79 17.15
CA MET A 33 3.83 9.95 16.01
C MET A 33 3.13 8.60 16.06
N LEU A 34 2.59 8.16 14.93
CA LEU A 34 2.05 6.82 14.79
C LEU A 34 3.17 5.78 14.83
N THR A 35 3.33 5.09 15.96
CA THR A 35 4.37 4.06 16.15
C THR A 35 3.90 2.64 15.81
N ASP A 36 2.60 2.37 15.92
CA ASP A 36 2.02 1.06 15.59
C ASP A 36 0.65 1.21 14.93
N PHE A 37 0.54 0.69 13.70
CA PHE A 37 -0.69 0.70 12.90
C PHE A 37 -1.27 -0.69 12.65
N ARG A 38 -0.75 -1.75 13.29
CA ARG A 38 -1.18 -3.15 13.06
C ARG A 38 -2.68 -3.36 13.27
N LYS A 39 -3.23 -2.85 14.38
CA LYS A 39 -4.67 -2.95 14.68
C LYS A 39 -5.54 -2.22 13.66
N ARG A 40 -5.11 -1.04 13.19
CA ARG A 40 -5.83 -0.26 12.15
C ARG A 40 -5.81 -0.99 10.82
N LEU A 41 -4.66 -1.57 10.46
CA LEU A 41 -4.52 -2.39 9.28
C LEU A 41 -5.39 -3.65 9.36
N ASP A 42 -5.43 -4.32 10.51
CA ASP A 42 -6.32 -5.47 10.74
C ASP A 42 -7.79 -5.09 10.56
N ALA A 43 -8.23 -3.92 11.06
CA ALA A 43 -9.60 -3.47 10.87
C ALA A 43 -9.97 -3.32 9.37
N VAL A 44 -9.07 -2.75 8.57
CA VAL A 44 -9.26 -2.63 7.11
C VAL A 44 -9.25 -4.00 6.43
N ALA A 45 -8.31 -4.87 6.82
CA ALA A 45 -8.15 -6.20 6.23
C ALA A 45 -9.35 -7.12 6.53
N VAL A 46 -9.83 -7.12 7.77
CA VAL A 46 -11.02 -7.89 8.19
C VAL A 46 -12.25 -7.43 7.43
N ARG A 47 -12.43 -6.11 7.24
CA ARG A 47 -13.51 -5.58 6.40
C ARG A 47 -13.43 -6.06 4.95
N ALA A 48 -12.22 -6.34 4.46
CA ALA A 48 -11.96 -6.92 3.15
C ALA A 48 -11.97 -8.47 3.12
N GLY A 49 -12.42 -9.14 4.19
CA GLY A 49 -12.57 -10.60 4.25
C GLY A 49 -11.27 -11.37 4.52
N TRP A 50 -10.26 -10.73 5.11
CA TRP A 50 -9.03 -11.38 5.57
C TRP A 50 -9.08 -11.72 7.05
N LYS A 51 -8.29 -12.70 7.50
CA LYS A 51 -8.17 -13.00 8.93
C LYS A 51 -7.34 -11.92 9.63
N PRO A 52 -7.63 -11.60 10.91
CA PRO A 52 -6.73 -10.78 11.72
C PRO A 52 -5.33 -11.41 11.72
N GLY A 53 -4.28 -10.62 11.57
CA GLY A 53 -2.93 -11.19 11.47
C GLY A 53 -2.41 -11.37 10.05
N GLU A 54 -3.31 -11.58 9.09
CA GLU A 54 -2.94 -12.07 7.77
C GLU A 54 -2.30 -10.97 6.91
N ILE A 55 -2.81 -9.75 6.99
CA ILE A 55 -2.25 -8.60 6.27
C ILE A 55 -1.30 -7.82 7.19
N ARG A 56 -0.03 -7.73 6.81
CA ARG A 56 1.03 -7.02 7.56
C ARG A 56 1.84 -6.10 6.65
N SER A 57 2.46 -5.07 7.25
CA SER A 57 3.24 -4.03 6.56
C SER A 57 4.31 -4.59 5.62
N LYS A 58 4.94 -5.71 6.01
CA LYS A 58 5.92 -6.44 5.20
C LYS A 58 5.39 -6.80 3.81
N MET A 59 4.13 -7.21 3.69
CA MET A 59 3.56 -7.61 2.40
C MET A 59 3.44 -6.44 1.42
N PHE A 60 3.09 -5.24 1.89
CA PHE A 60 3.04 -4.05 1.04
C PHE A 60 4.41 -3.68 0.47
N ARG A 61 5.47 -3.82 1.28
CA ARG A 61 6.85 -3.68 0.76
C ARG A 61 7.16 -4.74 -0.28
N HIS A 62 6.65 -5.95 -0.10
CA HIS A 62 6.86 -7.02 -1.07
C HIS A 62 6.18 -6.76 -2.41
N THR A 63 4.89 -6.43 -2.37
CA THR A 63 4.12 -6.14 -3.57
C THR A 63 4.63 -4.89 -4.28
N TYR A 64 5.07 -3.87 -3.52
CA TYR A 64 5.71 -2.68 -4.09
C TYR A 64 6.96 -3.03 -4.88
N CYS A 65 7.88 -3.80 -4.29
CA CYS A 65 9.11 -4.17 -4.97
C CYS A 65 8.84 -4.96 -6.26
N ALA A 66 7.97 -5.97 -6.18
CA ALA A 66 7.58 -6.78 -7.33
C ALA A 66 6.94 -5.92 -8.43
N ALA A 67 6.01 -5.03 -8.08
CA ALA A 67 5.34 -4.15 -9.02
C ALA A 67 6.30 -3.12 -9.63
N ARG A 68 7.16 -2.50 -8.82
CA ARG A 68 8.11 -1.49 -9.28
C ARG A 68 9.12 -2.06 -10.28
N LEU A 69 9.61 -3.28 -10.06
CA LEU A 69 10.48 -3.96 -11.01
C LEU A 69 9.81 -4.28 -12.36
N GLN A 70 8.48 -4.22 -12.42
CA GLN A 70 7.70 -4.38 -13.66
C GLN A 70 7.40 -3.06 -14.38
N THR A 71 7.84 -1.93 -13.81
CA THR A 71 7.65 -0.60 -14.40
C THR A 71 8.83 -0.16 -15.26
N VAL A 72 8.61 0.88 -16.06
CA VAL A 72 9.64 1.58 -16.82
C VAL A 72 9.97 2.94 -16.21
N ASP A 73 11.17 3.42 -16.48
CA ASP A 73 11.63 4.78 -16.26
C ASP A 73 12.22 5.28 -17.58
N GLN A 74 11.62 6.32 -18.17
CA GLN A 74 11.96 6.82 -19.50
C GLN A 74 11.98 5.72 -20.59
N GLY A 75 11.00 4.82 -20.55
CA GLY A 75 10.87 3.70 -21.51
C GLY A 75 11.80 2.52 -21.26
N ALA A 76 12.77 2.63 -20.34
CA ALA A 76 13.66 1.54 -19.95
C ALA A 76 13.15 0.81 -18.70
N PRO A 77 13.30 -0.52 -18.57
CA PRO A 77 12.94 -1.23 -17.34
C PRO A 77 13.66 -0.68 -16.11
N VAL A 78 12.94 -0.50 -15.01
CA VAL A 78 13.53 -0.05 -13.75
C VAL A 78 14.55 -1.07 -13.24
N SER A 79 15.73 -0.57 -12.83
CA SER A 79 16.81 -1.41 -12.32
C SER A 79 16.55 -1.90 -10.89
N THR A 80 17.14 -3.06 -10.54
CA THR A 80 17.15 -3.58 -9.15
C THR A 80 17.81 -2.62 -8.17
N TYR A 81 18.81 -1.85 -8.62
CA TYR A 81 19.47 -0.81 -7.84
C TYR A 81 18.50 0.28 -7.40
N THR A 82 17.73 0.82 -8.35
CA THR A 82 16.73 1.87 -8.10
C THR A 82 15.73 1.42 -7.04
N VAL A 83 15.16 0.23 -7.21
CA VAL A 83 14.18 -0.31 -6.26
C VAL A 83 14.81 -0.58 -4.89
N ALA A 84 16.05 -1.07 -4.83
CA ALA A 84 16.76 -1.26 -3.56
C ALA A 84 16.93 0.07 -2.79
N ARG A 85 17.25 1.16 -3.48
CA ARG A 85 17.37 2.50 -2.87
C ARG A 85 16.03 3.03 -2.38
N GLU A 86 14.97 2.89 -3.16
CA GLU A 86 13.60 3.28 -2.75
C GLU A 86 13.15 2.51 -1.49
N MET A 87 13.57 1.25 -1.34
CA MET A 87 13.27 0.41 -0.17
C MET A 87 14.20 0.64 1.04
N GLY A 88 15.20 1.52 0.91
CA GLY A 88 16.19 1.77 1.96
C GLY A 88 17.14 0.60 2.22
N HIS A 89 17.41 -0.24 1.21
CA HIS A 89 18.35 -1.35 1.31
C HIS A 89 19.79 -0.87 1.05
N GLY A 90 20.75 -1.40 1.81
CA GLY A 90 22.18 -1.11 1.61
C GLY A 90 22.80 -1.76 0.36
N GLY A 91 22.07 -2.64 -0.35
CA GLY A 91 22.54 -3.28 -1.57
C GLY A 91 21.45 -4.12 -2.26
N GLU A 92 21.74 -4.60 -3.47
CA GLU A 92 20.76 -5.30 -4.33
C GLU A 92 20.49 -6.76 -3.95
N ALA A 93 21.32 -7.36 -3.09
CA ALA A 93 21.26 -8.79 -2.77
C ALA A 93 19.86 -9.22 -2.26
N MET A 94 19.21 -8.37 -1.47
CA MET A 94 17.86 -8.64 -0.95
C MET A 94 16.81 -8.58 -2.07
N VAL A 95 16.93 -7.65 -3.02
CA VAL A 95 16.02 -7.53 -4.16
C VAL A 95 16.20 -8.71 -5.12
N ARG A 96 17.45 -9.07 -5.46
CA ARG A 96 17.73 -10.21 -6.34
C ARG A 96 17.31 -11.55 -5.72
N ARG A 97 17.55 -11.76 -4.43
CA ARG A 97 17.14 -12.97 -3.70
C ARG A 97 15.62 -13.12 -3.63
N VAL A 98 14.89 -12.02 -3.46
CA VAL A 98 13.44 -12.06 -3.23
C VAL A 98 12.64 -11.96 -4.54
N TYR A 99 13.17 -11.28 -5.58
CA TYR A 99 12.43 -10.97 -6.82
C TYR A 99 13.16 -11.31 -8.11
N GLY A 100 14.34 -11.96 -8.07
CA GLY A 100 15.04 -12.42 -9.27
C GLY A 100 14.23 -13.39 -10.16
N HIS A 101 13.10 -13.88 -9.65
CA HIS A 101 12.15 -14.77 -10.32
C HIS A 101 11.04 -14.05 -11.09
N LEU A 102 11.05 -12.72 -11.22
CA LEU A 102 10.07 -12.02 -12.03
C LEU A 102 10.10 -12.63 -13.44
N GLY A 103 9.00 -13.31 -13.78
CA GLY A 103 8.90 -14.16 -14.96
C GLY A 103 9.08 -13.40 -16.28
N GLN A 104 8.96 -14.13 -17.39
CA GLN A 104 9.22 -13.61 -18.73
C GLN A 104 8.30 -12.45 -19.15
N VAL A 105 7.17 -12.26 -18.47
CA VAL A 105 6.22 -11.18 -18.76
C VAL A 105 6.59 -9.93 -17.97
N ARG A 106 6.97 -8.87 -18.71
CA ARG A 106 7.12 -7.52 -18.17
C ARG A 106 5.96 -6.65 -18.58
N HIS A 107 5.18 -6.17 -17.61
CA HIS A 107 4.00 -5.34 -17.88
C HIS A 107 4.37 -3.93 -18.40
N ARG A 108 5.63 -3.50 -18.21
CA ARG A 108 6.23 -2.25 -18.73
C ARG A 108 5.36 -0.99 -18.49
N ALA A 109 4.63 -0.96 -17.39
CA ALA A 109 3.81 0.20 -17.02
C ALA A 109 4.70 1.38 -16.61
N GLU A 110 4.27 2.61 -16.89
CA GLU A 110 5.02 3.82 -16.49
C GLU A 110 4.88 4.16 -15.00
N ALA A 111 3.83 3.63 -14.35
CA ALA A 111 3.53 3.89 -12.96
C ALA A 111 3.26 2.60 -12.18
N VAL A 112 3.54 2.63 -10.88
CA VAL A 112 3.08 1.61 -9.94
C VAL A 112 1.64 1.89 -9.57
N GLU A 113 0.75 0.94 -9.85
CA GLU A 113 -0.67 1.04 -9.54
C GLU A 113 -1.21 -0.30 -9.00
N TYR A 114 -2.19 -0.20 -8.11
CA TYR A 114 -2.92 -1.34 -7.57
C TYR A 114 -4.38 -1.21 -7.97
N ARG A 115 -4.70 -1.63 -9.19
CA ARG A 115 -6.04 -1.60 -9.75
C ARG A 115 -6.80 -2.85 -9.33
N VAL A 116 -7.91 -2.67 -8.61
CA VAL A 116 -8.72 -3.77 -8.08
C VAL A 116 -9.36 -4.57 -9.22
N GLU A 117 -9.72 -3.88 -10.29
CA GLU A 117 -10.37 -4.40 -11.49
C GLU A 117 -9.56 -5.51 -12.15
N GLN A 118 -8.23 -5.39 -12.16
CA GLN A 118 -7.30 -6.41 -12.69
C GLN A 118 -7.35 -7.73 -11.93
N HIS A 119 -7.87 -7.71 -10.70
CA HIS A 119 -7.95 -8.86 -9.81
C HIS A 119 -9.40 -9.23 -9.49
N ALA A 120 -10.39 -8.63 -10.13
CA ALA A 120 -11.80 -8.80 -9.80
C ALA A 120 -12.21 -10.29 -9.77
N ALA A 121 -11.83 -11.06 -10.78
CA ALA A 121 -12.12 -12.50 -10.85
C ALA A 121 -11.52 -13.31 -9.68
N LYS A 122 -10.31 -12.94 -9.22
CA LYS A 122 -9.65 -13.60 -8.09
C LYS A 122 -10.21 -13.15 -6.74
N LEU A 123 -10.64 -11.89 -6.65
CA LEU A 123 -11.13 -11.30 -5.42
C LEU A 123 -12.60 -11.67 -5.14
N GLY A 124 -13.43 -11.81 -6.19
CA GLY A 124 -14.79 -12.37 -6.14
C GLY A 124 -15.59 -11.94 -4.91
N ALA A 125 -15.95 -12.92 -4.07
CA ALA A 125 -16.73 -12.72 -2.85
C ALA A 125 -16.18 -11.66 -1.87
N ARG A 126 -14.86 -11.39 -1.87
CA ARG A 126 -14.27 -10.33 -1.02
C ARG A 126 -14.67 -8.94 -1.48
N LEU A 127 -14.77 -8.71 -2.79
CA LEU A 127 -15.25 -7.43 -3.33
C LEU A 127 -16.74 -7.24 -3.05
N GLU A 128 -17.54 -8.29 -3.23
CA GLU A 128 -18.96 -8.26 -2.88
C GLU A 128 -19.20 -7.98 -1.39
N ALA A 129 -18.36 -8.52 -0.50
CA ALA A 129 -18.43 -8.23 0.93
C ALA A 129 -18.14 -6.75 1.22
N LEU A 130 -17.13 -6.16 0.57
CA LEU A 130 -16.79 -4.75 0.72
C LEU A 130 -17.89 -3.82 0.20
N SER A 131 -18.48 -4.11 -0.96
CA SER A 131 -19.57 -3.32 -1.53
C SER A 131 -20.83 -3.32 -0.65
N ARG A 132 -21.10 -4.42 0.06
CA ARG A 132 -22.25 -4.54 0.98
C ARG A 132 -22.05 -3.85 2.32
N CYS A 133 -20.81 -3.71 2.80
CA CYS A 133 -20.52 -3.06 4.07
C CYS A 133 -20.67 -1.53 4.06
N GLY A 134 -20.83 -0.92 2.87
CA GLY A 134 -20.81 0.54 2.72
C GLY A 134 -19.43 1.14 3.01
N PHE A 135 -19.06 2.21 2.31
CA PHE A 135 -17.88 3.00 2.68
C PHE A 135 -18.24 3.87 3.90
N GLY A 136 -18.28 3.26 5.09
CA GLY A 136 -18.41 4.01 6.33
C GLY A 136 -17.21 4.93 6.50
N THR A 137 -17.43 6.24 6.37
CA THR A 137 -16.43 7.31 6.55
C THR A 137 -16.04 7.54 8.01
N THR A 138 -16.67 6.85 8.95
CA THR A 138 -16.43 7.00 10.38
C THR A 138 -15.58 5.85 10.92
N ILE A 139 -14.28 6.12 11.07
CA ILE A 139 -13.52 5.47 12.15
C ILE A 139 -14.14 6.02 13.44
N GLY A 140 -15.09 5.27 14.01
CA GLY A 140 -15.65 5.58 15.32
C GLY A 140 -14.53 5.61 16.35
N THR A 141 -14.21 6.81 16.85
CA THR A 141 -13.55 6.98 18.15
C THR A 141 -14.54 6.48 19.18
N THR A 142 -14.40 5.24 19.62
CA THR A 142 -15.05 4.83 20.88
C THR A 142 -14.28 5.50 22.00
N ALA A 143 -14.99 6.32 22.78
CA ALA A 143 -14.52 7.00 23.99
C ALA A 143 -13.99 6.03 25.03
#